data_AF-A0A1I7GV99-F1
#
_entry.id   AF-A0A1I7GV99-F1
#
_cell.length_a   1.000
_cell.length_b   1.000
_cell.length_c   1.000
_cell.angle_alpha   90.00
_cell.angle_beta   90.00
_cell.angle_gamma   90.00
#
_symmetry.space_group_name_H-M   'P 1'
#
loop_
_entity.id
_entity.type
_entity.pdbx_description
1 polymer ?
#
loop_
_entity_poly.entity_id
_entity_poly.type
_entity_poly.pdbx_seq_one_letter_code
_entity_poly.pdbx_strand_id
1 'polypeptide(L)'
;MLEETWDAREPQNAGRAQAPVRTPDPRRARIARGRSLAALTAGLSMVLVPGVTFADTGAVDPGDTSWILVATALVLLMTPGVALFYGGLVRKKNVITTMFQVFAVMLIVSVQWVLFGYSLAFGPDVHHLIGGLQWSLFHGVDGDPNPDYAGTIPAMLFALFQMMFAIITPALLIGGLAERVKFSSFLVFITLWATLIYDPLAHWVWGIDGWLRNLGVLDFAGGTVVHISSGVAGLVAAIYLGKRAELGSKRIQAHNVPFVLLGTSLLWFGWFGFNAGSALAANGLSAEAFLTTNTATAAAALGWMLVERLRTGHVTLVGACAGAVAGLVAITPAAGFVTPAGSILIGFIGGILCYLASTFMKGKLGYDDALDAFGGHGIGGTWGALATGLFATTVVNPAGADGVIHGNPHQLLVQLAGVAATWVFSGLGTLILIKVVDAVMGFRVTREEELLGLDAVLHNESAYPEQLSADELERLVGPGMSLAAARSEIGASGDR
;
A
#
# COMPACT_ATOMS: atom_id res chain seq x y z
N MET A 1 -9.59 -39.27 -72.07
CA MET A 1 -8.96 -40.56 -72.39
C MET A 1 -9.57 -41.57 -71.44
N LEU A 2 -10.67 -42.19 -71.91
CA LEU A 2 -10.74 -43.60 -72.35
C LEU A 2 -10.95 -44.48 -71.12
N GLU A 3 -12.21 -44.84 -70.86
CA GLU A 3 -12.90 -46.06 -71.38
C GLU A 3 -12.58 -47.25 -70.46
N GLU A 4 -13.58 -47.66 -69.68
CA GLU A 4 -14.41 -48.86 -69.94
C GLU A 4 -13.66 -50.15 -69.64
N THR A 5 -14.14 -50.99 -68.73
CA THR A 5 -14.94 -52.20 -68.98
C THR A 5 -14.72 -53.07 -67.72
N TRP A 6 -15.56 -53.98 -67.23
CA TRP A 6 -16.81 -54.59 -67.67
C TRP A 6 -17.49 -55.24 -66.45
N ASP A 7 -18.81 -55.23 -66.50
CA ASP A 7 -19.80 -56.00 -65.74
C ASP A 7 -19.48 -57.48 -65.47
N ALA A 8 -20.00 -57.98 -64.34
CA ALA A 8 -20.87 -59.17 -64.34
C ALA A 8 -21.43 -59.57 -62.95
N ARG A 9 -22.77 -59.50 -62.85
CA ARG A 9 -23.70 -60.48 -62.22
C ARG A 9 -24.07 -60.34 -60.73
N GLU A 10 -25.24 -59.72 -60.55
CA GLU A 10 -26.31 -60.08 -59.60
C GLU A 10 -26.85 -61.52 -59.78
N PRO A 11 -27.81 -62.03 -58.96
CA PRO A 11 -28.29 -61.56 -57.64
C PRO A 11 -28.43 -62.71 -56.61
N GLN A 12 -28.50 -62.42 -55.30
CA GLN A 12 -29.21 -63.30 -54.35
C GLN A 12 -29.60 -62.56 -53.06
N ASN A 13 -30.90 -62.62 -52.74
CA ASN A 13 -31.58 -62.07 -51.57
C ASN A 13 -31.07 -62.64 -50.24
N ALA A 14 -30.79 -61.78 -49.24
CA ALA A 14 -31.08 -62.04 -47.83
C ALA A 14 -30.81 -60.80 -46.93
N GLY A 15 -31.85 -60.37 -46.20
CA GLY A 15 -31.77 -59.77 -44.86
C GLY A 15 -30.84 -58.58 -44.61
N ARG A 16 -31.40 -57.36 -44.54
CA ARG A 16 -30.78 -56.24 -43.82
C ARG A 16 -30.68 -56.58 -42.33
N ALA A 17 -29.50 -57.00 -41.87
CA ALA A 17 -29.11 -56.89 -40.47
C ALA A 17 -28.45 -55.52 -40.26
N GLN A 18 -29.06 -54.67 -39.44
CA GLN A 18 -28.47 -53.42 -38.99
C GLN A 18 -27.20 -53.73 -38.18
N ALA A 19 -26.06 -53.17 -38.59
CA ALA A 19 -24.84 -53.21 -37.79
C ALA A 19 -25.07 -52.46 -36.46
N PRO A 20 -24.59 -52.98 -35.32
CA PRO A 20 -24.76 -52.30 -34.05
C PRO A 20 -23.98 -50.98 -34.07
N VAL A 21 -24.69 -49.89 -33.76
CA VAL A 21 -24.09 -48.58 -33.48
C VAL A 21 -23.06 -48.77 -32.37
N ARG A 22 -21.76 -48.65 -32.72
CA ARG A 22 -20.69 -48.60 -31.73
C ARG A 22 -20.86 -47.33 -30.90
N THR A 23 -21.37 -47.48 -29.69
CA THR A 23 -21.31 -46.43 -28.68
C THR A 23 -19.83 -46.15 -28.34
N PRO A 24 -19.39 -44.88 -28.28
CA PRO A 24 -18.02 -44.56 -27.93
C PRO A 24 -17.71 -45.06 -26.51
N ASP A 25 -16.63 -45.82 -26.35
CA ASP A 25 -16.16 -46.30 -25.05
C ASP A 25 -15.79 -45.10 -24.15
N PRO A 26 -16.52 -44.87 -23.04
CA PRO A 26 -16.27 -43.75 -22.14
C PRO A 26 -14.89 -43.82 -21.45
N ARG A 27 -14.21 -44.98 -21.46
CA ARG A 27 -12.85 -45.12 -20.91
C ARG A 27 -11.78 -44.49 -21.82
N ARG A 28 -11.95 -44.53 -23.15
CA ARG A 28 -11.01 -43.90 -24.10
C ARG A 28 -11.10 -42.37 -24.09
N ALA A 29 -12.30 -41.80 -23.87
CA ALA A 29 -12.49 -40.35 -23.73
C ALA A 29 -11.86 -39.79 -22.43
N ARG A 30 -11.84 -40.59 -21.35
CA ARG A 30 -11.20 -40.21 -20.08
C ARG A 30 -9.68 -40.15 -20.17
N ILE A 31 -9.06 -41.05 -20.94
CA ILE A 31 -7.59 -41.09 -21.14
C ILE A 31 -7.12 -39.96 -22.06
N ALA A 32 -7.89 -39.59 -23.08
CA ALA A 32 -7.57 -38.45 -23.97
C ALA A 32 -7.68 -37.09 -23.25
N ARG A 33 -8.67 -36.91 -22.37
CA ARG A 33 -8.79 -35.70 -21.52
C ARG A 33 -7.69 -35.59 -20.47
N GLY A 34 -7.22 -36.71 -19.90
CA GLY A 34 -6.10 -36.72 -18.95
C GLY A 34 -4.76 -36.32 -19.56
N ARG A 35 -4.48 -36.72 -20.81
CA ARG A 35 -3.23 -36.34 -21.51
C ARG A 35 -3.22 -34.87 -21.97
N SER A 36 -4.40 -34.32 -22.26
CA SER A 36 -4.56 -32.91 -22.66
C SER A 36 -4.43 -31.96 -21.45
N LEU A 37 -4.91 -32.37 -20.28
CA LEU A 37 -4.77 -31.60 -19.03
C LEU A 37 -3.32 -31.63 -18.52
N ALA A 38 -2.64 -32.78 -18.63
CA ALA A 38 -1.23 -32.92 -18.27
C ALA A 38 -0.29 -32.10 -19.18
N ALA A 39 -0.61 -31.98 -20.48
CA ALA A 39 0.13 -31.15 -21.43
C ALA A 39 -0.12 -29.64 -21.20
N LEU A 40 -1.33 -29.26 -20.77
CA LEU A 40 -1.64 -27.87 -20.40
C LEU A 40 -0.97 -27.46 -19.08
N THR A 41 -0.88 -28.36 -18.10
CA THR A 41 -0.11 -28.13 -16.86
C THR A 41 1.39 -28.09 -17.11
N ALA A 42 1.94 -28.92 -18.00
CA ALA A 42 3.35 -28.90 -18.35
C ALA A 42 3.75 -27.67 -19.20
N GLY A 43 2.86 -27.21 -20.09
CA GLY A 43 3.04 -25.98 -20.86
C GLY A 43 2.98 -24.71 -20.01
N LEU A 44 2.13 -24.66 -18.98
CA LEU A 44 2.12 -23.56 -18.00
C LEU A 44 3.34 -23.59 -17.08
N SER A 45 3.89 -24.77 -16.80
CA SER A 45 5.07 -24.93 -15.95
C SER A 45 6.35 -24.38 -16.60
N MET A 46 6.43 -24.34 -17.94
CA MET A 46 7.57 -23.75 -18.66
C MET A 46 7.55 -22.22 -18.74
N VAL A 47 6.42 -21.58 -18.47
CA VAL A 47 6.30 -20.10 -18.41
C VAL A 47 6.50 -19.58 -16.97
N LEU A 48 6.55 -20.46 -15.97
CA LEU A 48 6.60 -20.11 -14.54
C LEU A 48 7.92 -20.42 -13.83
N VAL A 49 8.99 -20.73 -14.57
CA VAL A 49 10.33 -20.86 -13.97
C VAL A 49 11.17 -19.66 -14.42
N PRO A 50 11.24 -18.56 -13.63
CA PRO A 50 12.41 -17.72 -13.69
C PRO A 50 13.59 -18.61 -13.32
N GLY A 51 14.50 -18.83 -14.26
CA GLY A 51 15.80 -19.43 -13.96
C GLY A 51 16.56 -18.45 -13.08
N VAL A 52 16.40 -18.54 -11.76
CA VAL A 52 17.22 -17.80 -10.81
C VAL A 52 18.59 -18.46 -10.81
N THR A 53 19.51 -17.91 -11.61
CA THR A 53 20.92 -18.30 -11.56
C THR A 53 21.56 -17.62 -10.36
N PHE A 54 22.06 -18.41 -9.41
CA PHE A 54 22.93 -17.91 -8.35
C PHE A 54 24.37 -17.96 -8.86
N ALA A 55 24.81 -16.89 -9.53
CA ALA A 55 26.23 -16.67 -9.76
C ALA A 55 26.74 -15.76 -8.63
N ASP A 56 27.60 -16.28 -7.76
CA ASP A 56 28.29 -15.44 -6.79
C ASP A 56 29.42 -14.68 -7.51
N THR A 57 29.12 -13.45 -7.92
CA THR A 57 30.05 -12.58 -8.66
C THR A 57 31.09 -11.91 -7.76
N GLY A 58 31.06 -12.15 -6.43
CA GLY A 58 31.90 -11.47 -5.45
C GLY A 58 31.54 -9.98 -5.25
N ALA A 59 30.47 -9.49 -5.89
CA ALA A 59 29.95 -8.13 -5.75
C ALA A 59 28.90 -8.01 -4.63
N VAL A 60 28.27 -9.13 -4.23
CA VAL A 60 27.26 -9.15 -3.16
C VAL A 60 27.94 -9.11 -1.79
N ASP A 61 27.61 -8.11 -0.98
CA ASP A 61 28.05 -8.01 0.41
C ASP A 61 27.05 -8.75 1.33
N PRO A 62 27.50 -9.77 2.09
CA PRO A 62 26.60 -10.51 2.99
C PRO A 62 26.01 -9.67 4.12
N GLY A 63 26.72 -8.64 4.59
CA GLY A 63 26.27 -7.72 5.64
C GLY A 63 25.15 -6.81 5.13
N ASP A 64 25.35 -6.18 3.98
CA ASP A 64 24.34 -5.37 3.29
C ASP A 64 23.10 -6.22 2.96
N THR A 65 23.32 -7.42 2.40
CA THR A 65 22.24 -8.36 2.07
C THR A 65 21.44 -8.75 3.32
N SER A 66 22.12 -9.06 4.43
CA SER A 66 21.46 -9.42 5.70
C SER A 66 20.66 -8.23 6.24
N TRP A 67 21.23 -7.03 6.20
CA TRP A 67 20.55 -5.82 6.63
C TRP A 67 19.28 -5.56 5.82
N ILE A 68 19.34 -5.66 4.49
CA ILE A 68 18.19 -5.37 3.63
C ILE A 68 17.13 -6.47 3.68
N LEU A 69 17.48 -7.72 3.92
CA LEU A 69 16.49 -8.78 4.24
C LEU A 69 15.71 -8.45 5.51
N VAL A 70 16.40 -8.04 6.57
CA VAL A 70 15.76 -7.62 7.83
C VAL A 70 14.93 -6.34 7.62
N ALA A 71 15.50 -5.34 6.94
CA ALA A 71 14.80 -4.10 6.64
C ALA A 71 13.52 -4.34 5.84
N THR A 72 13.55 -5.23 4.85
CA THR A 72 12.37 -5.66 4.08
C THR A 72 11.29 -6.24 4.98
N ALA A 73 11.65 -7.15 5.90
CA ALA A 73 10.69 -7.72 6.85
C ALA A 73 10.12 -6.67 7.82
N LEU A 74 10.95 -5.72 8.27
CA LEU A 74 10.53 -4.60 9.12
C LEU A 74 9.54 -3.69 8.39
N VAL A 75 9.76 -3.37 7.12
CA VAL A 75 8.82 -2.55 6.34
C VAL A 75 7.51 -3.30 6.10
N LEU A 76 7.55 -4.60 5.79
CA LEU A 76 6.35 -5.41 5.67
C LEU A 76 5.49 -5.36 6.95
N LEU A 77 6.13 -5.46 8.12
CA LEU A 77 5.48 -5.41 9.44
C LEU A 77 4.75 -4.10 9.70
N MET A 78 5.16 -3.00 9.07
CA MET A 78 4.45 -1.73 9.17
C MET A 78 3.02 -1.82 8.63
N THR A 79 2.75 -2.66 7.61
CA THR A 79 1.40 -2.75 7.02
C THR A 79 0.38 -3.35 7.99
N PRO A 80 0.65 -4.48 8.68
CA PRO A 80 -0.13 -4.89 9.84
C PRO A 80 -0.18 -3.85 10.97
N GLY A 81 0.90 -3.07 11.16
CA GLY A 81 0.92 -1.92 12.07
C GLY A 81 -0.14 -0.87 11.71
N VAL A 82 -0.27 -0.52 10.41
CA VAL A 82 -1.34 0.35 9.89
C VAL A 82 -2.71 -0.26 10.16
N ALA A 83 -2.89 -1.57 9.92
CA ALA A 83 -4.16 -2.26 10.17
C ALA A 83 -4.61 -2.11 11.63
N LEU A 84 -3.69 -2.27 12.59
CA LEU A 84 -3.98 -2.09 14.01
C LEU A 84 -4.20 -0.62 14.38
N PHE A 85 -3.38 0.29 13.85
CA PHE A 85 -3.48 1.71 14.10
C PHE A 85 -4.83 2.28 13.62
N TYR A 86 -5.16 2.05 12.35
CA TYR A 86 -6.43 2.47 11.76
C TYR A 86 -7.62 1.68 12.31
N GLY A 87 -7.47 0.37 12.50
CA GLY A 87 -8.47 -0.47 13.16
C GLY A 87 -8.86 0.12 14.51
N GLY A 88 -7.89 0.46 15.36
CA GLY A 88 -8.13 1.07 16.68
C GLY A 88 -8.88 2.41 16.64
N LEU A 89 -8.74 3.17 15.55
CA LEU A 89 -9.34 4.50 15.36
C LEU A 89 -10.77 4.47 14.80
N VAL A 90 -11.14 3.45 14.02
CA VAL A 90 -12.51 3.29 13.50
C VAL A 90 -13.48 2.79 14.57
N ARG A 91 -14.79 2.83 14.27
CA ARG A 91 -15.83 2.28 15.13
C ARG A 91 -15.77 0.74 15.10
N LYS A 92 -16.23 0.12 16.19
CA LYS A 92 -16.27 -1.35 16.38
C LYS A 92 -16.88 -2.13 15.21
N LYS A 93 -17.89 -1.55 14.55
CA LYS A 93 -18.64 -2.16 13.45
C LYS A 93 -17.93 -2.13 12.08
N ASN A 94 -16.72 -1.57 12.03
CA ASN A 94 -15.93 -1.36 10.81
C ASN A 94 -14.45 -1.81 10.97
N VAL A 95 -14.11 -2.45 12.09
CA VAL A 95 -12.71 -2.80 12.40
C VAL A 95 -12.21 -3.91 11.49
N ILE A 96 -13.04 -4.93 11.20
CA ILE A 96 -12.69 -6.03 10.30
C ILE A 96 -12.48 -5.49 8.89
N THR A 97 -13.42 -4.69 8.40
CA THR A 97 -13.36 -4.08 7.07
C THR A 97 -12.08 -3.27 6.91
N THR A 98 -11.73 -2.45 7.91
CA THR A 98 -10.54 -1.59 7.87
C THR A 98 -9.26 -2.42 7.86
N MET A 99 -9.16 -3.42 8.74
CA MET A 99 -8.00 -4.32 8.78
C MET A 99 -7.88 -5.17 7.51
N PHE A 100 -9.01 -5.63 6.97
CA PHE A 100 -9.04 -6.45 5.78
C PHE A 100 -8.71 -5.64 4.52
N GLN A 101 -9.12 -4.37 4.43
CA GLN A 101 -8.68 -3.48 3.36
C GLN A 101 -7.15 -3.33 3.34
N VAL A 102 -6.53 -3.14 4.50
CA VAL A 102 -5.06 -3.06 4.62
C VAL A 102 -4.40 -4.38 4.22
N PHE A 103 -4.93 -5.52 4.66
CA PHE A 103 -4.43 -6.83 4.28
C PHE A 103 -4.61 -7.12 2.78
N ALA A 104 -5.75 -6.73 2.20
CA ALA A 104 -6.03 -6.90 0.78
C ALA A 104 -5.07 -6.08 -0.10
N VAL A 105 -4.66 -4.89 0.35
CA VAL A 105 -3.59 -4.12 -0.30
C VAL A 105 -2.29 -4.93 -0.34
N MET A 106 -1.89 -5.56 0.76
CA MET A 106 -0.70 -6.42 0.80
C MET A 106 -0.79 -7.52 -0.26
N LEU A 107 -1.92 -8.22 -0.36
CA LEU A 107 -2.11 -9.30 -1.32
C LEU A 107 -2.07 -8.81 -2.77
N ILE A 108 -2.84 -7.76 -3.09
CA ILE A 108 -2.99 -7.24 -4.45
C ILE A 108 -1.68 -6.65 -4.95
N VAL A 109 -1.06 -5.78 -4.15
CA VAL A 109 0.14 -5.05 -4.58
C VAL A 109 1.34 -5.99 -4.65
N SER A 110 1.46 -7.00 -3.78
CA SER A 110 2.51 -8.02 -3.92
C SER A 110 2.45 -8.74 -5.28
N VAL A 111 1.24 -9.09 -5.73
CA VAL A 111 1.05 -9.74 -7.04
C VAL A 111 1.28 -8.74 -8.17
N GLN A 112 0.67 -7.56 -8.10
CA GLN A 112 0.81 -6.52 -9.12
C GLN A 112 2.29 -6.11 -9.33
N TRP A 113 3.05 -6.00 -8.24
CA TRP A 113 4.47 -5.66 -8.28
C TRP A 113 5.29 -6.67 -9.07
N VAL A 114 5.05 -7.96 -8.84
CA VAL A 114 5.71 -9.05 -9.58
C VAL A 114 5.28 -9.08 -11.04
N LEU A 115 3.98 -8.89 -11.31
CA LEU A 115 3.46 -8.92 -12.68
C LEU A 115 4.09 -7.82 -13.53
N PHE A 116 4.13 -6.58 -13.05
CA PHE A 116 4.67 -5.44 -13.81
C PHE A 116 5.05 -4.22 -12.97
N GLY A 117 4.59 -4.08 -11.72
CA GLY A 117 4.80 -2.85 -10.95
C GLY A 117 6.27 -2.50 -10.72
N TYR A 118 7.11 -3.50 -10.41
CA TYR A 118 8.55 -3.28 -10.31
C TYR A 118 9.15 -2.74 -11.61
N SER A 119 8.70 -3.28 -12.75
CA SER A 119 9.16 -2.85 -14.07
C SER A 119 8.71 -1.42 -14.39
N LEU A 120 7.47 -1.05 -14.05
CA LEU A 120 6.96 0.31 -14.25
C LEU A 120 7.63 1.34 -13.35
N ALA A 121 8.08 0.95 -12.15
CA ALA A 121 8.77 1.84 -11.22
C ALA A 121 10.28 1.95 -11.51
N PHE A 122 10.95 0.83 -11.77
CA PHE A 122 12.42 0.77 -11.80
C PHE A 122 13.01 0.23 -13.11
N GLY A 123 12.17 -0.24 -14.04
CA GLY A 123 12.61 -0.70 -15.35
C GLY A 123 13.21 0.43 -16.20
N PRO A 124 13.76 0.08 -17.38
CA PRO A 124 14.34 1.06 -18.30
C PRO A 124 13.40 2.22 -18.58
N ASP A 125 13.92 3.45 -18.48
CA ASP A 125 13.13 4.67 -18.62
C ASP A 125 12.36 4.76 -19.94
N VAL A 126 11.15 5.30 -19.85
CA VAL A 126 10.31 5.72 -20.96
C VAL A 126 9.93 7.18 -20.74
N HIS A 127 10.67 8.06 -21.41
CA HIS A 127 10.40 9.50 -21.48
C HIS A 127 10.48 10.23 -20.12
N HIS A 128 11.31 9.76 -19.19
CA HIS A 128 11.47 10.27 -17.83
C HIS A 128 10.23 10.14 -16.94
N LEU A 129 9.21 9.40 -17.39
CA LEU A 129 7.87 9.40 -16.78
C LEU A 129 7.44 8.04 -16.23
N ILE A 130 7.92 6.94 -16.78
CA ILE A 130 7.57 5.58 -16.33
C ILE A 130 8.65 4.61 -16.80
N GLY A 131 8.86 3.52 -16.06
CA GLY A 131 9.64 2.39 -16.53
C GLY A 131 8.88 1.59 -17.60
N GLY A 132 9.62 0.98 -18.51
CA GLY A 132 9.05 0.04 -19.48
C GLY A 132 8.69 -1.31 -18.85
N LEU A 133 8.21 -2.25 -19.67
CA LEU A 133 7.74 -3.58 -19.22
C LEU A 133 8.80 -4.68 -19.30
N GLN A 134 10.06 -4.34 -19.56
CA GLN A 134 11.16 -5.30 -19.81
C GLN A 134 11.45 -6.21 -18.62
N TRP A 135 11.13 -5.78 -17.41
CA TRP A 135 11.33 -6.52 -16.15
C TRP A 135 10.01 -7.06 -15.57
N SER A 136 8.94 -7.07 -16.36
CA SER A 136 7.67 -7.70 -15.98
C SER A 136 7.90 -9.17 -15.65
N LEU A 137 7.15 -9.71 -14.69
CA LEU A 137 7.35 -11.07 -14.16
C LEU A 137 8.77 -11.31 -13.62
N PHE A 138 9.45 -10.24 -13.19
CA PHE A 138 10.84 -10.25 -12.70
C PHE A 138 11.84 -10.77 -13.73
N HIS A 139 11.54 -10.62 -15.03
CA HIS A 139 12.46 -10.99 -16.09
C HIS A 139 13.76 -10.15 -16.02
N GLY A 140 14.90 -10.80 -15.80
CA GLY A 140 16.20 -10.12 -15.61
C GLY A 140 16.38 -9.44 -14.25
N VAL A 141 15.54 -9.80 -13.26
CA VAL A 141 15.64 -9.35 -11.87
C VAL A 141 16.03 -10.55 -11.01
N ASP A 142 17.33 -10.83 -10.93
CA ASP A 142 17.87 -12.07 -10.39
C ASP A 142 18.76 -11.83 -9.15
N GLY A 143 19.62 -12.81 -8.87
CA GLY A 143 20.54 -12.79 -7.73
C GLY A 143 21.71 -11.83 -7.88
N ASP A 144 21.97 -11.32 -9.09
CA ASP A 144 23.07 -10.41 -9.35
C ASP A 144 22.70 -8.97 -8.96
N PRO A 145 23.66 -8.15 -8.48
CA PRO A 145 23.40 -6.74 -8.19
C PRO A 145 23.08 -5.92 -9.45
N ASN A 146 22.22 -4.92 -9.28
CA ASN A 146 22.04 -3.88 -10.29
C ASN A 146 22.75 -2.59 -9.83
N PRO A 147 23.90 -2.21 -10.42
CA PRO A 147 24.68 -1.07 -9.95
C PRO A 147 23.96 0.29 -10.07
N ASP A 148 22.93 0.39 -10.91
CA ASP A 148 22.16 1.63 -11.06
C ASP A 148 21.30 1.91 -9.81
N TYR A 149 20.94 0.87 -9.06
CA TYR A 149 20.09 0.97 -7.88
C TYR A 149 20.80 0.56 -6.59
N ALA A 150 21.45 -0.61 -6.59
CA ALA A 150 22.19 -1.12 -5.45
C ALA A 150 23.30 -2.07 -5.90
N GLY A 151 24.56 -1.64 -5.77
CA GLY A 151 25.71 -2.37 -6.28
C GLY A 151 26.20 -3.54 -5.42
N THR A 152 25.70 -3.67 -4.18
CA THR A 152 26.20 -4.65 -3.19
C THR A 152 25.16 -5.66 -2.72
N ILE A 153 23.93 -5.58 -3.20
CA ILE A 153 22.84 -6.52 -2.85
C ILE A 153 22.21 -7.09 -4.12
N PRO A 154 21.60 -8.28 -4.07
CA PRO A 154 20.87 -8.83 -5.21
C PRO A 154 19.80 -7.86 -5.74
N ALA A 155 19.67 -7.73 -7.07
CA ALA A 155 18.62 -6.90 -7.68
C ALA A 155 17.21 -7.35 -7.24
N MET A 156 17.01 -8.66 -7.09
CA MET A 156 15.78 -9.21 -6.52
C MET A 156 15.51 -8.73 -5.10
N LEU A 157 16.55 -8.61 -4.25
CA LEU A 157 16.38 -8.11 -2.88
C LEU A 157 15.99 -6.63 -2.86
N PHE A 158 16.60 -5.81 -3.72
CA PHE A 158 16.16 -4.42 -3.91
C PHE A 158 14.69 -4.36 -4.36
N ALA A 159 14.29 -5.19 -5.32
CA ALA A 159 12.92 -5.26 -5.81
C ALA A 159 11.91 -5.66 -4.71
N LEU A 160 12.29 -6.61 -3.85
CA LEU A 160 11.48 -7.02 -2.68
C LEU A 160 11.41 -5.91 -1.62
N PHE A 161 12.51 -5.22 -1.34
CA PHE A 161 12.52 -4.09 -0.41
C PHE A 161 11.56 -3.00 -0.87
N GLN A 162 11.63 -2.60 -2.15
CA GLN A 162 10.76 -1.59 -2.75
C GLN A 162 9.29 -2.01 -2.83
N MET A 163 9.01 -3.30 -3.01
CA MET A 163 7.64 -3.83 -2.96
C MET A 163 6.94 -3.48 -1.64
N MET A 164 7.68 -3.44 -0.52
CA MET A 164 7.10 -3.13 0.79
C MET A 164 6.65 -1.67 0.88
N PHE A 165 7.33 -0.74 0.19
CA PHE A 165 6.92 0.66 0.03
C PHE A 165 5.68 0.76 -0.88
N ALA A 166 5.67 -0.02 -1.97
CA ALA A 166 4.53 -0.12 -2.87
C ALA A 166 3.28 -0.63 -2.18
N ILE A 167 3.43 -1.61 -1.27
CA ILE A 167 2.34 -2.15 -0.46
C ILE A 167 1.81 -1.12 0.53
N ILE A 168 2.68 -0.50 1.34
CA ILE A 168 2.21 0.34 2.43
C ILE A 168 1.57 1.64 1.93
N THR A 169 1.99 2.17 0.79
CA THR A 169 1.51 3.47 0.29
C THR A 169 -0.02 3.53 0.10
N PRO A 170 -0.65 2.66 -0.71
CA PRO A 170 -2.11 2.60 -0.82
C PRO A 170 -2.80 2.18 0.49
N ALA A 171 -2.11 1.50 1.42
CA ALA A 171 -2.70 1.19 2.73
C ALA A 171 -2.88 2.45 3.59
N LEU A 172 -2.01 3.46 3.47
CA LEU A 172 -2.14 4.75 4.17
C LEU A 172 -3.32 5.57 3.66
N LEU A 173 -3.62 5.48 2.36
CA LEU A 173 -4.76 6.16 1.73
C LEU A 173 -6.11 5.78 2.38
N ILE A 174 -6.23 4.54 2.89
CA ILE A 174 -7.44 4.01 3.54
C ILE A 174 -7.95 4.94 4.65
N GLY A 175 -7.07 5.69 5.31
CA GLY A 175 -7.47 6.67 6.31
C GLY A 175 -8.48 7.71 5.80
N GLY A 176 -8.45 8.07 4.52
CA GLY A 176 -9.44 8.93 3.87
C GLY A 176 -10.73 8.21 3.44
N LEU A 177 -10.67 6.88 3.26
CA LEU A 177 -11.78 6.04 2.76
C LEU A 177 -12.63 5.40 3.87
N ALA A 178 -12.12 5.38 5.10
CA ALA A 178 -12.63 4.51 6.15
C ALA A 178 -14.15 4.60 6.34
N GLU A 179 -14.74 3.42 6.61
CA GLU A 179 -16.14 3.20 7.01
C GLU A 179 -17.21 3.50 5.94
N ARG A 180 -16.87 3.80 4.69
CA ARG A 180 -17.89 4.18 3.68
C ARG A 180 -17.66 3.72 2.24
N VAL A 181 -16.68 2.88 1.97
CA VAL A 181 -16.34 2.41 0.61
C VAL A 181 -16.74 0.96 0.41
N LYS A 182 -17.28 0.65 -0.78
CA LYS A 182 -17.58 -0.73 -1.19
C LYS A 182 -16.29 -1.51 -1.36
N PHE A 183 -16.22 -2.72 -0.77
CA PHE A 183 -15.00 -3.52 -0.80
C PHE A 183 -14.55 -3.89 -2.22
N SER A 184 -15.45 -4.34 -3.10
CA SER A 184 -15.13 -4.68 -4.49
C SER A 184 -14.54 -3.51 -5.28
N SER A 185 -15.15 -2.33 -5.16
CA SER A 185 -14.68 -1.10 -5.80
C SER A 185 -13.34 -0.64 -5.23
N PHE A 186 -13.11 -0.85 -3.93
CA PHE A 186 -11.81 -0.62 -3.30
C PHE A 186 -10.70 -1.49 -3.92
N LEU A 187 -10.92 -2.79 -4.11
CA LEU A 187 -9.90 -3.69 -4.70
C LEU A 187 -9.49 -3.23 -6.11
N VAL A 188 -10.46 -2.87 -6.95
CA VAL A 188 -10.21 -2.35 -8.30
C VAL A 188 -9.47 -1.02 -8.23
N PHE A 189 -9.93 -0.10 -7.38
CA PHE A 189 -9.31 1.20 -7.20
C PHE A 189 -7.85 1.09 -6.75
N ILE A 190 -7.54 0.26 -5.75
CA ILE A 190 -6.15 0.06 -5.28
C ILE A 190 -5.26 -0.50 -6.38
N THR A 191 -5.74 -1.48 -7.15
CA THR A 191 -4.97 -2.06 -8.26
C THR A 191 -4.62 -0.98 -9.30
N LEU A 192 -5.60 -0.15 -9.67
CA LEU A 192 -5.41 0.95 -10.61
C LEU A 192 -4.50 2.05 -10.03
N TRP A 193 -4.69 2.39 -8.75
CA TRP A 193 -3.92 3.45 -8.10
C TRP A 193 -2.45 3.07 -7.94
N ALA A 194 -2.16 1.84 -7.51
CA ALA A 194 -0.79 1.33 -7.47
C ALA A 194 -0.13 1.41 -8.86
N THR A 195 -0.82 0.93 -9.89
CA THR A 195 -0.28 0.87 -11.26
C THR A 195 -0.09 2.24 -11.90
N LEU A 196 -1.07 3.15 -11.74
CA LEU A 196 -1.15 4.39 -12.52
C LEU A 196 -0.69 5.63 -11.77
N ILE A 197 -0.55 5.54 -10.44
CA ILE A 197 -0.12 6.65 -9.58
C ILE A 197 1.16 6.30 -8.86
N TYR A 198 1.19 5.18 -8.14
CA TYR A 198 2.38 4.82 -7.36
C TYR A 198 3.57 4.49 -8.26
N ASP A 199 3.44 3.54 -9.19
CA ASP A 199 4.57 3.09 -10.01
C ASP A 199 5.20 4.25 -10.83
N PRO A 200 4.43 5.11 -11.52
CA PRO A 200 5.01 6.27 -12.23
C PRO A 200 5.66 7.26 -11.27
N LEU A 201 5.06 7.54 -10.12
CA LEU A 201 5.63 8.48 -9.16
C LEU A 201 6.93 7.94 -8.53
N ALA A 202 7.00 6.64 -8.24
CA ALA A 202 8.22 5.96 -7.83
C ALA A 202 9.29 6.09 -8.92
N HIS A 203 8.92 5.93 -10.19
CA HIS A 203 9.83 6.14 -11.31
C HIS A 203 10.34 7.58 -11.38
N TRP A 204 9.46 8.58 -11.22
CA TRP A 204 9.86 10.00 -11.29
C TRP A 204 10.94 10.35 -10.28
N VAL A 205 10.84 9.81 -9.06
CA VAL A 205 11.66 10.19 -7.90
C VAL A 205 12.86 9.26 -7.71
N TRP A 206 12.68 7.96 -7.92
CA TRP A 206 13.70 6.93 -7.63
C TRP A 206 14.17 6.17 -8.86
N GLY A 207 13.36 6.07 -9.91
CA GLY A 207 13.75 5.44 -11.17
C GLY A 207 14.95 6.14 -11.80
N ILE A 208 15.84 5.38 -12.44
CA ILE A 208 16.91 5.95 -13.26
C ILE A 208 16.28 6.78 -14.37
N ASP A 209 16.84 7.96 -14.60
CA ASP A 209 16.34 8.97 -15.53
C ASP A 209 14.95 9.54 -15.24
N GLY A 210 14.33 9.21 -14.09
CA GLY A 210 13.09 9.84 -13.63
C GLY A 210 13.24 11.36 -13.54
N TRP A 211 12.23 12.11 -14.02
CA TRP A 211 12.40 13.56 -14.18
C TRP A 211 12.58 14.34 -12.86
N LEU A 212 11.97 13.90 -11.75
CA LEU A 212 12.18 14.53 -10.42
C LEU A 212 13.55 14.16 -9.84
N ARG A 213 14.01 12.93 -10.07
CA ARG A 213 15.37 12.50 -9.75
C ARG A 213 16.39 13.37 -10.50
N ASN A 214 16.20 13.55 -11.80
CA ASN A 214 17.06 14.37 -12.66
C ASN A 214 17.01 15.86 -12.30
N LEU A 215 15.88 16.35 -11.79
CA LEU A 215 15.76 17.71 -11.27
C LEU A 215 16.56 17.92 -9.96
N GLY A 216 16.93 16.83 -9.27
CA GLY A 216 17.67 16.85 -8.01
C GLY A 216 16.79 16.84 -6.77
N VAL A 217 15.56 16.32 -6.86
CA VAL A 217 14.70 16.13 -5.68
C VAL A 217 15.33 15.10 -4.77
N LEU A 218 15.52 15.48 -3.51
CA LEU A 218 15.95 14.60 -2.43
C LEU A 218 14.72 14.00 -1.76
N ASP A 219 14.61 12.68 -1.85
CA ASP A 219 13.61 11.91 -1.14
C ASP A 219 14.19 10.57 -0.69
N PHE A 220 14.74 10.56 0.52
CA PHE A 220 15.56 9.46 1.02
C PHE A 220 14.79 8.14 1.10
N ALA A 221 13.58 8.18 1.66
CA ALA A 221 12.78 6.98 1.92
C ALA A 221 11.29 7.15 1.53
N GLY A 222 10.88 8.22 0.84
CA GLY A 222 9.54 8.30 0.25
C GLY A 222 8.60 9.29 0.92
N GLY A 223 9.11 10.44 1.36
CA GLY A 223 8.27 11.57 1.73
C GLY A 223 7.31 11.96 0.61
N THR A 224 7.79 12.04 -0.62
CA THR A 224 6.97 12.34 -1.81
C THR A 224 6.23 11.10 -2.30
N VAL A 225 6.96 10.02 -2.59
CA VAL A 225 6.43 8.81 -3.23
C VAL A 225 5.40 8.08 -2.37
N VAL A 226 5.59 8.03 -1.05
CA VAL A 226 4.71 7.32 -0.10
C VAL A 226 3.76 8.27 0.60
N HIS A 227 4.27 9.28 1.30
CA HIS A 227 3.44 10.02 2.26
C HIS A 227 2.62 11.15 1.64
N ILE A 228 3.24 12.01 0.83
CA ILE A 228 2.49 13.08 0.13
C ILE A 228 1.48 12.44 -0.82
N SER A 229 1.90 11.45 -1.62
CA SER A 229 1.02 10.80 -2.59
C SER A 229 -0.22 10.19 -1.93
N SER A 230 -0.06 9.35 -0.91
CA SER A 230 -1.17 8.68 -0.21
C SER A 230 -2.01 9.65 0.61
N GLY A 231 -1.39 10.64 1.26
CA GLY A 231 -2.09 11.65 2.05
C GLY A 231 -2.96 12.58 1.18
N VAL A 232 -2.44 13.04 0.05
CA VAL A 232 -3.22 13.86 -0.90
C VAL A 232 -4.32 13.03 -1.57
N ALA A 233 -4.03 11.79 -1.94
CA ALA A 233 -5.04 10.87 -2.46
C ALA A 233 -6.16 10.63 -1.42
N GLY A 234 -5.80 10.42 -0.15
CA GLY A 234 -6.74 10.31 0.97
C GLY A 234 -7.61 11.55 1.13
N LEU A 235 -7.04 12.76 1.01
CA LEU A 235 -7.81 14.02 1.03
C LEU A 235 -8.82 14.08 -0.11
N VAL A 236 -8.38 13.84 -1.34
CA VAL A 236 -9.24 13.91 -2.53
C VAL A 236 -10.36 12.88 -2.42
N ALA A 237 -10.04 11.66 -1.99
CA ALA A 237 -11.03 10.62 -1.80
C ALA A 237 -12.03 10.97 -0.69
N ALA A 238 -11.56 11.52 0.43
CA ALA A 238 -12.43 11.97 1.52
C ALA A 238 -13.38 13.08 1.09
N ILE A 239 -12.92 14.03 0.27
CA ILE A 239 -13.74 15.11 -0.30
C ILE A 239 -14.76 14.53 -1.29
N TYR A 240 -14.33 13.65 -2.20
CA TYR A 240 -15.20 13.03 -3.20
C TYR A 240 -16.32 12.21 -2.55
N LEU A 241 -15.96 11.34 -1.60
CA LEU A 241 -16.90 10.51 -0.88
C LEU A 241 -17.86 11.36 -0.03
N GLY A 242 -17.39 12.50 0.48
CA GLY A 242 -18.11 13.31 1.45
C GLY A 242 -18.07 12.72 2.87
N LYS A 243 -18.83 13.35 3.77
CA LYS A 243 -18.85 13.04 5.21
C LYS A 243 -19.46 11.68 5.51
N ARG A 244 -18.92 10.98 6.51
CA ARG A 244 -19.52 9.77 7.08
C ARG A 244 -20.87 10.05 7.72
N ALA A 245 -21.74 9.06 7.71
CA ALA A 245 -22.95 9.03 8.50
C ALA A 245 -22.60 9.19 9.98
N GLU A 246 -23.37 10.04 10.67
CA GLU A 246 -23.21 10.38 12.09
C GLU A 246 -21.93 11.20 12.43
N LEU A 247 -21.27 11.81 11.43
CA LEU A 247 -20.14 12.72 11.69
C LEU A 247 -20.56 13.87 12.62
N GLY A 248 -19.78 14.10 13.69
CA GLY A 248 -20.07 15.08 14.73
C GLY A 248 -20.94 14.57 15.88
N SER A 249 -21.40 13.31 15.82
CA SER A 249 -22.03 12.65 16.96
C SER A 249 -20.99 12.15 17.96
N LYS A 250 -21.41 11.91 19.22
CA LYS A 250 -20.57 11.26 20.23
C LYS A 250 -20.21 9.79 19.89
N ARG A 251 -20.76 9.23 18.80
CA ARG A 251 -20.59 7.82 18.39
C ARG A 251 -19.34 7.56 17.55
N ILE A 252 -18.64 8.60 17.09
CA ILE A 252 -17.36 8.46 16.40
C ILE A 252 -16.24 8.74 17.40
N GLN A 253 -15.68 7.66 17.96
CA GLN A 253 -14.51 7.65 18.82
C GLN A 253 -13.66 6.42 18.47
N ALA A 254 -12.37 6.48 18.78
CA ALA A 254 -11.47 5.33 18.66
C ALA A 254 -12.03 4.16 19.48
N HIS A 255 -12.27 3.02 18.84
CA HIS A 255 -12.89 1.89 19.54
C HIS A 255 -11.93 1.17 20.49
N ASN A 256 -10.61 1.23 20.22
CA ASN A 256 -9.59 0.51 20.98
C ASN A 256 -8.26 1.27 20.98
N VAL A 257 -8.07 2.12 21.99
CA VAL A 257 -6.83 2.92 22.16
C VAL A 257 -5.58 2.05 22.35
N PRO A 258 -5.62 0.91 23.07
CA PRO A 258 -4.50 -0.04 23.06
C PRO A 258 -4.07 -0.53 21.67
N PHE A 259 -5.02 -0.77 20.75
CA PHE A 259 -4.68 -1.11 19.36
C PHE A 259 -3.98 0.05 18.63
N VAL A 260 -4.39 1.29 18.89
CA VAL A 260 -3.70 2.48 18.36
C VAL A 260 -2.25 2.51 18.85
N LEU A 261 -2.00 2.27 20.13
CA LEU A 261 -0.63 2.23 20.68
C LEU A 261 0.17 1.08 20.09
N LEU A 262 -0.39 -0.13 20.01
CA LEU A 262 0.29 -1.29 19.44
C LEU A 262 0.64 -1.07 17.97
N GLY A 263 -0.32 -0.61 17.16
CA GLY A 263 -0.10 -0.26 15.76
C GLY A 263 1.00 0.79 15.60
N THR A 264 0.96 1.85 16.41
CA THR A 264 2.01 2.90 16.41
C THR A 264 3.38 2.33 16.77
N SER A 265 3.44 1.40 17.73
CA SER A 265 4.70 0.79 18.16
C SER A 265 5.31 -0.08 17.06
N LEU A 266 4.47 -0.83 16.33
CA LEU A 266 4.90 -1.61 15.16
C LEU A 266 5.30 -0.72 14.00
N LEU A 267 4.60 0.39 13.77
CA LEU A 267 4.96 1.39 12.76
C LEU A 267 6.33 1.98 13.07
N TRP A 268 6.57 2.44 14.30
CA TRP A 268 7.86 2.98 14.71
C TRP A 268 8.98 1.94 14.56
N PHE A 269 8.76 0.72 15.06
CA PHE A 269 9.73 -0.36 14.94
C PHE A 269 10.05 -0.71 13.47
N GLY A 270 9.02 -0.86 12.63
CA GLY A 270 9.18 -1.14 11.22
C GLY A 270 9.84 0.00 10.44
N TRP A 271 9.64 1.26 10.88
CA TRP A 271 10.23 2.43 10.24
C TRP A 271 11.75 2.47 10.30
N PHE A 272 12.37 1.73 11.22
CA PHE A 272 13.82 1.54 11.22
C PHE A 272 14.27 0.82 9.94
N GLY A 273 13.54 -0.19 9.48
CA GLY A 273 13.78 -0.80 8.17
C GLY A 273 13.45 0.14 7.01
N PHE A 274 12.40 0.96 7.16
CA PHE A 274 11.96 1.91 6.14
C PHE A 274 13.01 2.98 5.85
N ASN A 275 13.42 3.73 6.88
CA ASN A 275 14.39 4.81 6.71
C ASN A 275 15.81 4.28 6.64
N ALA A 276 16.29 3.54 7.66
CA ALA A 276 17.68 3.10 7.65
C ALA A 276 17.97 2.05 6.57
N GLY A 277 16.98 1.26 6.15
CA GLY A 277 17.14 0.37 4.99
C GLY A 277 17.29 1.12 3.66
N SER A 278 16.82 2.38 3.56
CA SER A 278 16.93 3.18 2.33
C SER A 278 18.35 3.67 2.01
N ALA A 279 19.31 3.46 2.92
CA ALA A 279 20.74 3.59 2.60
C ALA A 279 21.29 2.37 1.83
N LEU A 280 20.51 1.28 1.71
CA LEU A 280 20.80 0.07 0.92
C LEU A 280 22.07 -0.70 1.31
N ALA A 281 22.65 -0.38 2.48
CA ALA A 281 23.89 -0.99 2.97
C ALA A 281 23.99 -0.92 4.51
N ALA A 282 24.77 -1.81 5.12
CA ALA A 282 25.05 -1.86 6.55
C ALA A 282 26.22 -0.93 6.91
N ASN A 283 25.98 0.39 6.91
CA ASN A 283 27.03 1.40 7.02
C ASN A 283 26.66 2.58 7.96
N GLY A 284 27.54 3.58 8.01
CA GLY A 284 27.34 4.78 8.83
C GLY A 284 26.12 5.62 8.42
N LEU A 285 25.73 5.62 7.14
CA LEU A 285 24.55 6.33 6.67
C LEU A 285 23.26 5.66 7.17
N SER A 286 23.21 4.33 7.19
CA SER A 286 22.13 3.57 7.84
C SER A 286 22.02 3.91 9.33
N ALA A 287 23.15 3.98 10.04
CA ALA A 287 23.16 4.36 11.44
C ALA A 287 22.66 5.80 11.68
N GLU A 288 23.04 6.75 10.81
CA GLU A 288 22.56 8.13 10.86
C GLU A 288 21.05 8.20 10.61
N ALA A 289 20.56 7.55 9.55
CA ALA A 289 19.13 7.50 9.24
C ALA A 289 18.30 6.85 10.35
N PHE A 290 18.85 5.83 11.03
CA PHE A 290 18.22 5.23 12.20
C PHE A 290 18.10 6.25 13.35
N LEU A 291 19.18 6.97 13.65
CA LEU A 291 19.24 7.97 14.72
C LEU A 291 18.29 9.14 14.47
N THR A 292 18.30 9.71 13.26
CA THR A 292 17.42 10.84 12.90
C THR A 292 15.96 10.42 12.92
N THR A 293 15.64 9.18 12.48
CA THR A 293 14.28 8.63 12.54
C THR A 293 13.76 8.58 13.97
N ASN A 294 14.51 7.99 14.89
CA ASN A 294 14.09 7.91 16.29
C ASN A 294 13.95 9.30 16.93
N THR A 295 14.94 10.17 16.70
CA THR A 295 15.01 11.50 17.30
C THR A 295 13.86 12.38 16.84
N ALA A 296 13.57 12.42 15.53
CA ALA A 296 12.48 13.20 14.98
C ALA A 296 11.11 12.69 15.46
N THR A 297 10.94 11.38 15.57
CA THR A 297 9.70 10.75 16.06
C THR A 297 9.40 11.16 17.50
N ALA A 298 10.39 11.07 18.38
CA ALA A 298 10.26 11.50 19.76
C ALA A 298 9.95 13.02 19.85
N ALA A 299 10.66 13.84 19.07
CA ALA A 299 10.45 15.28 19.04
C ALA A 299 9.05 15.66 18.52
N ALA A 300 8.52 14.95 17.52
CA ALA A 300 7.20 15.18 16.97
C ALA A 300 6.07 14.82 17.94
N ALA A 301 6.20 13.70 18.66
CA ALA A 301 5.26 13.34 19.72
C ALA A 301 5.21 14.45 20.79
N LEU A 302 6.37 14.98 21.20
CA LEU A 302 6.43 16.11 22.14
C LEU A 302 5.81 17.39 21.57
N GLY A 303 6.08 17.71 20.30
CA GLY A 303 5.49 18.87 19.62
C GLY A 303 3.96 18.79 19.53
N TRP A 304 3.43 17.62 19.18
CA TRP A 304 1.98 17.37 19.16
C TRP A 304 1.37 17.50 20.55
N MET A 305 1.94 16.81 21.54
CA MET A 305 1.45 16.83 22.93
C MET A 305 1.47 18.25 23.52
N LEU A 306 2.48 19.06 23.18
CA LEU A 306 2.54 20.45 23.62
C LEU A 306 1.34 21.25 23.11
N VAL A 307 1.07 21.19 21.80
CA VAL A 307 -0.05 21.94 21.20
C VAL A 307 -1.39 21.40 21.70
N GLU A 308 -1.53 20.08 21.80
CA GLU A 308 -2.72 19.44 22.37
C GLU A 308 -2.97 19.92 23.80
N ARG A 309 -1.93 19.95 24.64
CA ARG A 309 -2.02 20.43 26.03
C ARG A 309 -2.44 21.89 26.10
N LEU A 310 -1.84 22.75 25.26
CA LEU A 310 -2.16 24.18 25.22
C LEU A 310 -3.59 24.46 24.76
N ARG A 311 -4.14 23.61 23.89
CA ARG A 311 -5.46 23.82 23.25
C ARG A 311 -6.60 23.16 24.01
N THR A 312 -6.38 21.96 24.53
CA THR A 312 -7.42 21.11 25.12
C THR A 312 -7.29 20.99 26.64
N GLY A 313 -6.18 21.44 27.21
CA GLY A 313 -5.85 21.23 28.62
C GLY A 313 -5.43 19.80 28.95
N HIS A 314 -5.33 18.90 27.98
CA HIS A 314 -5.02 17.48 28.19
C HIS A 314 -3.95 16.99 27.22
N VAL A 315 -3.26 15.91 27.60
CA VAL A 315 -2.40 15.13 26.70
C VAL A 315 -3.04 13.76 26.58
N THR A 316 -3.26 13.28 25.36
CA THR A 316 -3.90 11.98 25.12
C THR A 316 -2.93 10.97 24.54
N LEU A 317 -3.16 9.67 24.82
CA LEU A 317 -2.35 8.60 24.24
C LEU A 317 -2.53 8.53 22.72
N VAL A 318 -3.74 8.74 22.21
CA VAL A 318 -4.02 8.81 20.77
C VAL A 318 -3.26 9.98 20.13
N GLY A 319 -3.26 11.15 20.78
CA GLY A 319 -2.51 12.31 20.33
C GLY A 319 -1.00 12.05 20.29
N ALA A 320 -0.43 11.48 21.34
CA ALA A 320 0.98 11.10 21.37
C ALA A 320 1.33 10.10 20.25
N CYS A 321 0.46 9.12 19.99
CA CYS A 321 0.62 8.16 18.91
C CYS A 321 0.57 8.82 17.52
N ALA A 322 -0.41 9.69 17.27
CA ALA A 322 -0.52 10.45 16.04
C ALA A 322 0.69 11.38 15.82
N GLY A 323 1.18 12.01 16.89
CA GLY A 323 2.39 12.83 16.88
C GLY A 323 3.64 12.02 16.54
N ALA A 324 3.78 10.81 17.07
CA ALA A 324 4.88 9.91 16.72
C ALA A 324 4.83 9.54 15.22
N VAL A 325 3.68 9.10 14.70
CA VAL A 325 3.52 8.80 13.27
C VAL A 325 3.81 10.03 12.40
N ALA A 326 3.37 11.22 12.81
CA ALA A 326 3.69 12.46 12.10
C ALA A 326 5.20 12.75 12.04
N GLY A 327 5.95 12.45 13.10
CA GLY A 327 7.41 12.60 13.11
C GLY A 327 8.13 11.62 12.19
N LEU A 328 7.71 10.35 12.22
CA LEU A 328 8.19 9.31 11.33
C LEU A 328 7.99 9.71 9.85
N VAL A 329 6.81 10.22 9.51
CA VAL A 329 6.51 10.77 8.19
C VAL A 329 7.42 11.96 7.86
N ALA A 330 7.49 12.96 8.75
CA ALA A 330 8.19 14.21 8.47
C ALA A 330 9.70 14.01 8.25
N ILE A 331 10.31 13.04 8.93
CA ILE A 331 11.75 12.76 8.76
C ILE A 331 12.05 11.86 7.57
N THR A 332 11.08 11.10 7.05
CA THR A 332 11.27 10.12 5.96
C THR A 332 12.05 10.65 4.75
N PRO A 333 11.71 11.80 4.12
CA PRO A 333 12.48 12.30 2.98
C PRO A 333 13.88 12.80 3.34
N ALA A 334 14.13 13.08 4.63
CA ALA A 334 15.31 13.74 5.15
C ALA A 334 16.28 12.81 5.90
N ALA A 335 15.87 11.60 6.27
CA ALA A 335 16.51 10.82 7.34
C ALA A 335 18.00 10.58 7.11
N GLY A 336 18.42 10.30 5.87
CA GLY A 336 19.82 10.15 5.48
C GLY A 336 20.45 11.38 4.82
N PHE A 337 19.91 12.58 5.05
CA PHE A 337 20.45 13.83 4.51
C PHE A 337 20.69 14.90 5.57
N VAL A 338 20.11 14.76 6.77
CA VAL A 338 20.13 15.79 7.82
C VAL A 338 20.85 15.30 9.06
N THR A 339 21.35 16.24 9.86
CA THR A 339 22.00 15.95 11.14
C THR A 339 20.98 15.59 12.23
N PRO A 340 21.41 15.03 13.38
CA PRO A 340 20.51 14.74 14.49
C PRO A 340 19.85 16.01 15.04
N ALA A 341 20.56 17.13 15.07
CA ALA A 341 20.01 18.42 15.48
C ALA A 341 18.91 18.92 14.51
N GLY A 342 19.12 18.77 13.20
CA GLY A 342 18.09 19.06 12.19
C GLY A 342 16.85 18.19 12.38
N SER A 343 17.05 16.89 12.66
CA SER A 343 15.95 15.94 12.87
C SER A 343 15.01 16.32 14.04
N ILE A 344 15.54 16.92 15.11
CA ILE A 344 14.73 17.43 16.24
C ILE A 344 13.76 18.51 15.75
N LEU A 345 14.26 19.48 14.97
CA LEU A 345 13.44 20.58 14.45
C LEU A 345 12.39 20.08 13.46
N ILE A 346 12.79 19.19 12.55
CA ILE A 346 11.89 18.57 11.57
C ILE A 346 10.76 17.84 12.30
N GLY A 347 11.10 17.00 13.28
CA GLY A 347 10.13 16.26 14.07
C GLY A 347 9.20 17.18 14.86
N PHE A 348 9.76 18.05 15.70
CA PHE A 348 8.99 18.93 16.58
C PHE A 348 8.00 19.81 15.82
N ILE A 349 8.46 20.47 14.74
CA ILE A 349 7.60 21.29 13.88
C ILE A 349 6.59 20.42 13.12
N GLY A 350 7.01 19.23 12.65
CA GLY A 350 6.13 18.28 11.98
C GLY A 350 4.94 17.86 12.86
N GLY A 351 5.20 17.51 14.12
CA GLY A 351 4.15 17.18 15.09
C GLY A 351 3.15 18.33 15.31
N ILE A 352 3.65 19.57 15.37
CA ILE A 352 2.81 20.78 15.49
C ILE A 352 1.94 20.97 14.24
N LEU A 353 2.54 20.93 13.05
CA LEU A 353 1.84 21.16 11.79
C LEU A 353 0.77 20.09 11.53
N CYS A 354 1.10 18.82 11.78
CA CYS A 354 0.15 17.72 11.64
C CYS A 354 -1.00 17.83 12.65
N TYR A 355 -0.74 18.23 13.91
CA TYR A 355 -1.83 18.51 14.87
C TYR A 355 -2.77 19.59 14.33
N LEU A 356 -2.23 20.72 13.86
CA LEU A 356 -3.01 21.83 13.33
C LEU A 356 -3.81 21.41 12.09
N ALA A 357 -3.24 20.55 11.25
CA ALA A 357 -3.92 20.01 10.09
C ALA A 357 -5.11 19.10 10.48
N SER A 358 -4.84 18.08 11.30
CA SER A 358 -5.82 17.06 11.69
C SER A 358 -6.96 17.61 12.54
N THR A 359 -6.69 18.63 13.36
CA THR A 359 -7.69 19.18 14.29
C THR A 359 -8.33 20.48 13.81
N PHE A 360 -7.54 21.45 13.35
CA PHE A 360 -8.04 22.79 13.04
C PHE A 360 -8.40 22.95 11.57
N MET A 361 -7.49 22.60 10.66
CA MET A 361 -7.74 22.73 9.22
C MET A 361 -8.90 21.84 8.78
N LYS A 362 -8.93 20.58 9.23
CA LYS A 362 -10.04 19.65 8.97
C LYS A 362 -11.39 20.21 9.44
N GLY A 363 -11.46 20.72 10.67
CA GLY A 363 -12.68 21.31 11.22
C GLY A 363 -13.14 22.56 10.45
N LYS A 364 -12.20 23.43 10.07
CA LYS A 364 -12.49 24.69 9.35
C LYS A 364 -12.90 24.48 7.90
N LEU A 365 -12.25 23.54 7.20
CA LEU A 365 -12.54 23.23 5.79
C LEU A 365 -13.68 22.21 5.64
N GLY A 366 -14.03 21.49 6.71
CA GLY A 366 -15.22 20.66 6.78
C GLY A 366 -15.15 19.34 6.01
N TYR A 367 -13.97 18.89 5.59
CA TYR A 367 -13.77 17.55 5.02
C TYR A 367 -13.71 16.48 6.11
N ASP A 368 -14.00 15.22 5.75
CA ASP A 368 -13.98 14.07 6.65
C ASP A 368 -12.89 13.06 6.25
N ASP A 369 -11.64 13.50 6.41
CA ASP A 369 -10.50 12.59 6.41
C ASP A 369 -10.54 11.80 7.73
N ALA A 370 -10.95 10.54 7.62
CA ALA A 370 -11.52 9.81 8.75
C ALA A 370 -10.47 9.47 9.81
N LEU A 371 -9.27 9.10 9.36
CA LEU A 371 -8.14 8.68 10.20
C LEU A 371 -6.92 9.59 10.02
N ASP A 372 -7.15 10.81 9.51
CA ASP A 372 -6.14 11.84 9.31
C ASP A 372 -4.99 11.42 8.38
N ALA A 373 -5.31 10.75 7.26
CA ALA A 373 -4.32 10.39 6.24
C ALA A 373 -3.63 11.64 5.66
N PHE A 374 -4.40 12.68 5.35
CA PHE A 374 -3.86 13.94 4.86
C PHE A 374 -3.14 14.72 5.95
N GLY A 375 -3.71 14.78 7.15
CA GLY A 375 -3.10 15.50 8.28
C GLY A 375 -1.75 14.90 8.71
N GLY A 376 -1.67 13.58 8.79
CA GLY A 376 -0.45 12.85 9.17
C GLY A 376 0.54 12.69 8.01
N HIS A 377 0.09 12.19 6.85
CA HIS A 377 0.97 11.85 5.73
C HIS A 377 1.11 12.97 4.71
N GLY A 378 0.00 13.60 4.31
CA GLY A 378 0.02 14.67 3.30
C GLY A 378 0.78 15.91 3.78
N ILE A 379 0.38 16.46 4.93
CA ILE A 379 1.03 17.63 5.55
C ILE A 379 2.39 17.26 6.14
N GLY A 380 2.49 16.14 6.85
CA GLY A 380 3.77 15.68 7.41
C GLY A 380 4.83 15.46 6.33
N GLY A 381 4.46 14.78 5.23
CA GLY A 381 5.36 14.53 4.10
C GLY A 381 5.71 15.82 3.35
N THR A 382 4.75 16.74 3.19
CA THR A 382 4.98 18.06 2.58
C THR A 382 5.98 18.87 3.41
N TRP A 383 5.77 18.95 4.72
CA TRP A 383 6.73 19.60 5.62
C TRP A 383 8.10 18.93 5.55
N GLY A 384 8.15 17.60 5.64
CA GLY A 384 9.39 16.84 5.57
C GLY A 384 10.18 17.09 4.30
N ALA A 385 9.53 17.07 3.14
CA ALA A 385 10.17 17.30 1.84
C ALA A 385 10.72 18.73 1.74
N LEU A 386 9.98 19.73 2.20
CA LEU A 386 10.46 21.12 2.24
C LEU A 386 11.60 21.28 3.25
N ALA A 387 11.48 20.68 4.43
CA ALA A 387 12.51 20.73 5.46
C ALA A 387 13.80 20.00 5.04
N THR A 388 13.71 18.98 4.19
CA THR A 388 14.87 18.38 3.52
C THR A 388 15.62 19.45 2.73
N GLY A 389 14.92 20.28 1.94
CA GLY A 389 15.53 21.40 1.21
C GLY A 389 16.10 22.52 2.09
N LEU A 390 15.72 22.56 3.36
CA LEU A 390 16.28 23.50 4.35
C LEU A 390 17.54 22.95 5.01
N PHE A 391 17.49 21.70 5.48
CA PHE A 391 18.45 21.12 6.42
C PHE A 391 19.39 20.06 5.83
N ALA A 392 19.18 19.61 4.58
CA ALA A 392 20.05 18.61 3.96
C ALA A 392 21.50 19.11 3.90
N THR A 393 22.47 18.21 4.06
CA THR A 393 23.88 18.52 3.91
C THR A 393 24.69 17.37 3.33
N THR A 394 25.63 17.71 2.45
CA THR A 394 26.56 16.74 1.86
C THR A 394 27.57 16.18 2.85
N VAL A 395 27.69 16.80 4.04
CA VAL A 395 28.49 16.25 5.15
C VAL A 395 27.90 14.94 5.66
N VAL A 396 26.56 14.84 5.70
CA VAL A 396 25.85 13.63 6.12
C VAL A 396 25.82 12.63 4.97
N ASN A 397 25.52 13.09 3.76
CA ASN A 397 25.44 12.23 2.59
C ASN A 397 25.94 12.93 1.32
N PRO A 398 27.15 12.61 0.85
CA PRO A 398 27.74 13.21 -0.34
C PRO A 398 26.96 12.96 -1.64
N ALA A 399 26.07 11.95 -1.69
CA ALA A 399 25.22 11.67 -2.83
C ALA A 399 23.97 12.59 -2.90
N GLY A 400 23.71 13.36 -1.82
CA GLY A 400 22.65 14.35 -1.78
C GLY A 400 23.12 15.74 -2.23
N ALA A 401 22.51 16.77 -1.65
CA ALA A 401 22.87 18.17 -1.85
C ALA A 401 22.74 18.94 -0.53
N ASP A 402 23.45 20.07 -0.44
CA ASP A 402 23.23 21.02 0.65
C ASP A 402 21.86 21.71 0.50
N GLY A 403 21.22 22.00 1.62
CA GLY A 403 20.00 22.80 1.72
C GLY A 403 20.28 24.29 1.97
N VAL A 404 19.21 25.06 2.20
CA VAL A 404 19.27 26.51 2.43
C VAL A 404 20.27 26.88 3.55
N ILE A 405 20.21 26.17 4.68
CA ILE A 405 21.03 26.48 5.86
C ILE A 405 22.52 26.20 5.63
N HIS A 406 22.82 25.32 4.67
CA HIS A 406 24.17 24.94 4.28
C HIS A 406 24.65 25.69 3.02
N GLY A 407 23.90 26.71 2.57
CA GLY A 407 24.34 27.64 1.52
C GLY A 407 23.74 27.41 0.13
N ASN A 408 22.82 26.45 -0.03
CA ASN A 408 22.19 26.15 -1.31
C ASN A 408 20.67 26.39 -1.27
N PRO A 409 20.20 27.63 -1.53
CA PRO A 409 18.78 27.93 -1.52
C PRO A 409 18.00 27.32 -2.69
N HIS A 410 18.70 26.92 -3.77
CA HIS A 410 18.08 26.26 -4.91
C HIS A 410 17.43 24.92 -4.52
N GLN A 411 17.98 24.22 -3.53
CA GLN A 411 17.44 22.93 -3.09
C GLN A 411 15.99 23.05 -2.61
N LEU A 412 15.63 24.11 -1.89
CA LEU A 412 14.25 24.31 -1.45
C LEU A 412 13.27 24.48 -2.63
N LEU A 413 13.71 25.13 -3.72
CA LEU A 413 12.88 25.30 -4.92
C LEU A 413 12.65 23.96 -5.64
N VAL A 414 13.68 23.12 -5.70
CA VAL A 414 13.59 21.78 -6.28
C VAL A 414 12.64 20.90 -5.45
N GLN A 415 12.76 20.91 -4.12
CA GLN A 415 11.82 20.20 -3.25
C GLN A 415 10.38 20.70 -3.43
N LEU A 416 10.18 22.02 -3.54
CA LEU A 416 8.87 22.61 -3.78
C LEU A 416 8.26 22.14 -5.11
N ALA A 417 9.07 22.03 -6.17
CA ALA A 417 8.63 21.51 -7.46
C ALA A 417 8.19 20.03 -7.34
N GLY A 418 8.97 19.20 -6.64
CA GLY A 418 8.61 17.79 -6.38
C GLY A 418 7.32 17.64 -5.57
N VAL A 419 7.15 18.44 -4.51
CA VAL A 419 5.92 18.49 -3.73
C VAL A 419 4.73 18.89 -4.60
N ALA A 420 4.85 19.98 -5.37
CA ALA A 420 3.77 20.47 -6.22
C ALA A 420 3.36 19.45 -7.30
N ALA A 421 4.35 18.84 -7.95
CA ALA A 421 4.11 17.80 -8.93
C ALA A 421 3.39 16.58 -8.33
N THR A 422 3.82 16.14 -7.15
CA THR A 422 3.19 15.02 -6.43
C THR A 422 1.76 15.34 -6.03
N TRP A 423 1.50 16.54 -5.51
CA TRP A 423 0.14 16.98 -5.16
C TRP A 423 -0.80 16.97 -6.36
N VAL A 424 -0.34 17.54 -7.49
CA VAL A 424 -1.14 17.61 -8.72
C VAL A 424 -1.37 16.22 -9.29
N PHE A 425 -0.31 15.41 -9.44
CA PHE A 425 -0.40 14.09 -10.06
C PHE A 425 -1.23 13.13 -9.21
N SER A 426 -0.91 12.97 -7.93
CA SER A 426 -1.66 12.09 -7.03
C SER A 426 -3.10 12.58 -6.84
N GLY A 427 -3.31 13.88 -6.64
CA GLY A 427 -4.63 14.44 -6.40
C GLY A 427 -5.56 14.31 -7.62
N LEU A 428 -5.11 14.76 -8.80
CA LEU A 428 -5.91 14.67 -10.02
C LEU A 428 -6.10 13.22 -10.47
N GLY A 429 -5.05 12.42 -10.43
CA GLY A 429 -5.10 11.01 -10.80
C GLY A 429 -6.07 10.23 -9.89
N THR A 430 -6.00 10.44 -8.58
CA THR A 430 -6.95 9.85 -7.63
C THR A 430 -8.39 10.24 -7.94
N LEU A 431 -8.66 11.52 -8.20
CA LEU A 431 -10.01 11.99 -8.55
C LEU A 431 -10.54 11.30 -9.82
N ILE A 432 -9.70 11.18 -10.84
CA ILE A 432 -10.05 10.53 -12.10
C ILE A 432 -10.35 9.05 -11.85
N LEU A 433 -9.47 8.33 -11.17
CA LEU A 433 -9.64 6.91 -10.90
C LEU A 433 -10.88 6.62 -10.07
N ILE A 434 -11.15 7.42 -9.02
CA ILE A 434 -12.37 7.28 -8.23
C ILE A 434 -13.60 7.49 -9.09
N LYS A 435 -13.64 8.53 -9.94
CA LYS A 435 -14.78 8.78 -10.84
C LYS A 435 -15.01 7.63 -11.82
N VAL A 436 -13.94 7.06 -12.38
CA VAL A 436 -14.03 5.92 -13.29
C VAL A 436 -14.61 4.70 -12.58
N VAL A 437 -14.09 4.35 -11.40
CA VAL A 437 -14.59 3.21 -10.63
C VAL A 437 -16.04 3.45 -10.16
N ASP A 438 -16.36 4.64 -9.69
CA ASP A 438 -17.70 5.02 -9.24
C ASP A 438 -18.73 4.94 -10.38
N ALA A 439 -18.37 5.39 -11.58
CA ALA A 439 -19.26 5.32 -12.74
C ALA A 439 -19.58 3.88 -13.19
N VAL A 440 -18.69 2.91 -12.93
CA VAL A 440 -18.85 1.51 -13.38
C VAL A 440 -19.45 0.62 -12.29
N MET A 441 -19.03 0.78 -11.03
CA MET A 441 -19.35 -0.14 -9.93
C MET A 441 -20.04 0.55 -8.74
N GLY A 442 -20.05 1.89 -8.72
CA GLY A 442 -20.31 2.69 -7.53
C GLY A 442 -19.18 2.54 -6.50
N PHE A 443 -18.79 3.63 -5.85
CA PHE A 443 -17.63 3.65 -4.95
C PHE A 443 -18.03 3.68 -3.48
N ARG A 444 -19.04 4.49 -3.13
CA ARG A 444 -19.57 4.61 -1.76
C ARG A 444 -20.65 3.56 -1.49
N VAL A 445 -20.69 3.02 -0.28
CA VAL A 445 -21.85 2.24 0.21
C VAL A 445 -23.07 3.16 0.41
N THR A 446 -24.26 2.56 0.51
CA THR A 446 -25.47 3.29 0.87
C THR A 446 -25.40 3.80 2.30
N ARG A 447 -26.21 4.82 2.61
CA ARG A 447 -26.29 5.39 3.96
C ARG A 447 -26.77 4.36 5.00
N GLU A 448 -27.65 3.44 4.61
CA GLU A 448 -28.16 2.39 5.49
C GLU A 448 -27.06 1.38 5.85
N GLU A 449 -26.32 0.90 4.85
CA GLU A 449 -25.15 0.03 5.05
C GLU A 449 -24.11 0.68 5.97
N GLU A 450 -23.84 1.98 5.79
CA GLU A 450 -22.91 2.73 6.65
C GLU A 450 -23.40 2.83 8.11
N LEU A 451 -24.73 2.90 8.31
CA LEU A 451 -25.33 2.91 9.65
C LEU A 451 -25.30 1.53 10.31
N LEU A 452 -25.49 0.45 9.55
CA LEU A 452 -25.39 -0.93 10.03
C LEU A 452 -23.94 -1.30 10.40
N GLY A 453 -22.97 -0.89 9.59
CA GLY A 453 -21.55 -1.22 9.77
C GLY A 453 -21.06 -2.21 8.73
N LEU A 454 -19.89 -1.91 8.17
CA LEU A 454 -19.37 -2.61 7.00
C LEU A 454 -18.87 -4.01 7.31
N ASP A 455 -18.51 -4.31 8.55
CA ASP A 455 -18.06 -5.66 8.95
C ASP A 455 -19.17 -6.68 8.67
N ALA A 456 -20.39 -6.37 9.12
CA ALA A 456 -21.51 -7.26 8.88
C ALA A 456 -22.02 -7.17 7.43
N VAL A 457 -22.13 -5.96 6.87
CA VAL A 457 -22.70 -5.74 5.53
C VAL A 457 -21.83 -6.35 4.42
N LEU A 458 -20.51 -6.17 4.49
CA LEU A 458 -19.60 -6.56 3.40
C LEU A 458 -18.94 -7.91 3.63
N HIS A 459 -18.83 -8.35 4.89
CA HIS A 459 -18.06 -9.54 5.25
C HIS A 459 -18.88 -10.58 6.01
N ASN A 460 -20.12 -10.25 6.43
CA ASN A 460 -20.94 -11.13 7.28
C ASN A 460 -20.20 -11.56 8.56
N GLU A 461 -19.41 -10.64 9.13
CA GLU A 461 -18.61 -10.88 10.32
C GLU A 461 -18.86 -9.78 11.37
N SER A 462 -18.56 -10.09 12.63
CA SER A 462 -18.51 -9.12 13.72
C SER A 462 -17.25 -9.37 14.55
N ALA A 463 -16.51 -8.30 14.86
CA ALA A 463 -15.31 -8.41 15.71
C ALA A 463 -15.66 -8.67 17.18
N TYR A 464 -16.84 -8.23 17.61
CA TYR A 464 -17.30 -8.28 19.00
C TYR A 464 -18.78 -8.72 19.06
N PRO A 465 -19.11 -9.93 18.55
CA PRO A 465 -20.49 -10.40 18.46
C PRO A 465 -21.21 -10.45 19.82
N GLU A 466 -20.47 -10.69 20.89
CA GLU A 466 -20.99 -10.69 22.26
C GLU A 466 -21.41 -9.29 22.76
N GLN A 467 -20.89 -8.23 22.16
CA GLN A 467 -21.15 -6.83 22.53
C GLN A 467 -22.30 -6.20 21.75
N LEU A 468 -22.88 -6.92 20.78
CA LEU A 468 -24.04 -6.45 20.02
C LEU A 468 -25.32 -6.53 20.87
N SER A 469 -26.13 -5.47 20.81
CA SER A 469 -27.47 -5.43 21.38
C SER A 469 -28.44 -6.30 20.61
N ALA A 470 -29.61 -6.61 21.21
CA ALA A 470 -30.65 -7.39 20.56
C ALA A 470 -31.15 -6.72 19.27
N ASP A 471 -31.36 -5.40 19.30
CA ASP A 471 -31.79 -4.62 18.14
C ASP A 471 -30.74 -4.61 17.01
N GLU A 472 -29.44 -4.56 17.36
CA GLU A 472 -28.35 -4.65 16.38
C GLU A 472 -28.29 -6.05 15.77
N LEU A 473 -28.42 -7.11 16.57
CA LEU A 473 -28.49 -8.48 16.09
C LEU A 473 -29.69 -8.69 15.16
N GLU A 474 -30.88 -8.25 15.56
CA GLU A 474 -32.11 -8.39 14.77
C GLU A 474 -32.02 -7.66 13.43
N ARG A 475 -31.33 -6.50 13.38
CA ARG A 475 -31.07 -5.80 12.11
C ARG A 475 -30.08 -6.54 11.20
N LEU A 476 -29.17 -7.31 11.78
CA LEU A 476 -28.14 -8.04 11.02
C LEU A 476 -28.64 -9.39 10.50
N VAL A 477 -29.36 -10.17 11.32
CA VAL A 477 -29.82 -11.53 10.95
C VAL A 477 -31.30 -11.60 10.58
N GLY A 478 -32.04 -10.50 10.74
CA GLY A 478 -33.47 -10.42 10.51
C GLY A 478 -34.34 -10.81 11.72
N PRO A 479 -35.64 -10.46 11.69
CA PRO A 479 -36.56 -10.71 12.79
C PRO A 479 -36.86 -12.20 12.98
N GLY A 480 -37.06 -12.61 14.24
CA GLY A 480 -37.53 -13.96 14.58
C GLY A 480 -36.45 -14.98 14.92
N MET A 481 -35.17 -14.60 14.90
CA MET A 481 -34.08 -15.46 15.35
C MET A 481 -33.83 -15.28 16.87
N SER A 482 -33.50 -16.37 17.58
CA SER A 482 -33.11 -16.26 18.99
C SER A 482 -31.74 -15.57 19.11
N LEU A 483 -31.51 -14.82 20.20
CA LEU A 483 -30.23 -14.13 20.44
C LEU A 483 -29.01 -15.06 20.34
N ALA A 484 -29.15 -16.31 20.78
CA ALA A 484 -28.09 -17.31 20.72
C ALA A 484 -27.80 -17.76 19.28
N ALA A 485 -28.85 -17.99 18.48
CA ALA A 485 -28.71 -18.34 17.07
C ALA A 485 -28.14 -17.16 16.25
N ALA A 486 -28.63 -15.94 16.50
CA ALA A 486 -28.15 -14.72 15.86
C ALA A 486 -26.65 -14.50 16.12
N ARG A 487 -26.21 -14.70 17.37
CA ARG A 487 -24.80 -14.62 17.76
C ARG A 487 -23.94 -15.71 17.08
N SER A 488 -24.44 -16.94 17.02
CA SER A 488 -23.74 -18.03 16.34
C SER A 488 -23.57 -17.78 14.84
N GLU A 489 -24.54 -17.15 14.18
CA GLU A 489 -24.51 -16.89 12.75
C GLU A 489 -23.44 -15.86 12.36
N ILE A 490 -23.21 -14.86 13.21
CA ILE A 490 -22.19 -13.81 13.00
C ILE A 490 -20.84 -14.12 13.67
N GLY A 491 -20.59 -15.37 14.06
CA GLY A 491 -19.28 -15.84 14.53
C GLY A 491 -19.07 -15.93 16.04
N ALA A 492 -20.07 -15.66 16.89
CA ALA A 492 -20.03 -16.07 18.30
C ALA A 492 -20.50 -17.52 18.43
N SER A 493 -19.68 -18.48 18.02
CA SER A 493 -19.90 -19.87 18.43
C SER A 493 -19.74 -19.95 19.94
N GLY A 494 -20.86 -19.96 20.66
CA GLY A 494 -20.89 -20.25 22.08
C GLY A 494 -20.43 -21.69 22.33
N ASP A 495 -19.20 -21.82 22.82
CA ASP A 495 -18.82 -22.81 23.83
C ASP A 495 -17.54 -22.32 24.53
N ARG A 496 -17.74 -21.56 25.60
CA ARG A 496 -16.85 -21.50 26.76
C ARG A 496 -17.54 -20.87 27.97
#